data_AF-A0A1F2Y839-F1
#
_entry.id   AF-A0A1F2Y839-F1
#
_cell.length_a   1.000
_cell.length_b   1.000
_cell.length_c   1.000
_cell.angle_alpha   90.00
_cell.angle_beta   90.00
_cell.angle_gamma   90.00
#
_symmetry.space_group_name_H-M   'P 1'
#
loop_
_entity.id
_entity.type
_entity.pdbx_description
1 polymer ?
#
loop_
_entity_poly.entity_id
_entity_poly.type
_entity_poly.pdbx_seq_one_letter_code
_entity_poly.pdbx_strand_id
1 'polypeptide(L)'
;MRKFDAHCRKLEGCYFYARYVDDILMLFHEEPGEISKELPLPTGLEFHPVKQLKLYHPQKGSVKASDNSSKVTYLGYEFFFENKGQGKAAQLQVGMAEKKIKKIKTRIMLALFDYCKSQNYRLLKRRLTFLASNYNIGKNPENGKLYAGIHYNNALIDEPRHGDLVSIDSFLQKSLFSKSGSLGKKLSTVLTNAQRRELAKISLMLGFSKVIVRSFTPEDLLEIKGIWSHV
;
A
#
# COMPACT_ATOMS: atom_id res chain seq x y z
N MET A 1 -18.61 18.55 5.24
CA MET A 1 -18.11 17.38 6.00
C MET A 1 -18.03 17.57 7.51
N ARG A 2 -17.64 18.72 8.09
CA ARG A 2 -17.53 18.87 9.57
C ARG A 2 -18.78 18.45 10.36
N LYS A 3 -19.99 18.81 9.89
CA LYS A 3 -21.27 18.40 10.52
C LYS A 3 -21.46 16.88 10.49
N PHE A 4 -21.15 16.25 9.36
CA PHE A 4 -21.14 14.79 9.21
C PHE A 4 -20.16 14.13 10.19
N ASP A 5 -18.91 14.61 10.23
CA ASP A 5 -17.89 14.08 11.16
C ASP A 5 -18.31 14.23 12.64
N ALA A 6 -18.97 15.34 12.98
CA ALA A 6 -19.49 15.58 14.33
C ALA A 6 -20.65 14.64 14.67
N HIS A 7 -21.50 14.32 13.70
CA HIS A 7 -22.58 13.35 13.87
C HIS A 7 -22.05 11.92 14.04
N CYS A 8 -21.10 11.49 13.19
CA CYS A 8 -20.50 10.16 13.31
C CYS A 8 -19.85 9.90 14.68
N ARG A 9 -19.22 10.93 15.28
CA ARG A 9 -18.62 10.84 16.63
C ARG A 9 -19.65 10.75 17.76
N LYS A 10 -20.90 11.11 17.51
CA LYS A 10 -21.99 11.10 18.50
C LYS A 10 -22.89 9.88 18.38
N LEU A 11 -22.63 8.98 17.42
CA LEU A 11 -23.37 7.74 17.33
C LEU A 11 -23.19 6.94 18.63
N GLU A 12 -24.29 6.38 19.11
CA GLU A 12 -24.28 5.47 20.23
C GLU A 12 -23.34 4.30 19.96
N GLY A 13 -22.61 3.87 21.00
CA GLY A 13 -21.60 2.82 20.86
C GLY A 13 -20.26 3.24 20.24
N CYS A 14 -20.19 4.37 19.51
CA CYS A 14 -18.98 4.78 18.79
C CYS A 14 -17.96 5.45 19.73
N TYR A 15 -16.81 4.81 19.93
CA TYR A 15 -15.73 5.37 20.75
C TYR A 15 -14.54 5.90 19.93
N PHE A 16 -14.47 5.58 18.64
CA PHE A 16 -13.43 6.08 17.75
C PHE A 16 -13.96 6.32 16.33
N TYR A 17 -13.59 7.46 15.76
CA TYR A 17 -13.90 7.86 14.40
C TYR A 17 -12.67 8.51 13.74
N ALA A 18 -12.30 8.00 12.57
CA ALA A 18 -11.30 8.61 11.71
C ALA A 18 -11.83 8.71 10.27
N ARG A 19 -11.52 9.82 9.60
CA ARG A 19 -11.80 10.00 8.18
C ARG A 19 -10.59 10.60 7.48
N TYR A 20 -10.27 10.05 6.32
CA TYR A 20 -9.28 10.60 5.40
C TYR A 20 -9.94 10.77 4.03
N VAL A 21 -10.28 12.01 3.69
CA VAL A 21 -11.09 12.34 2.51
C VAL A 21 -12.41 11.55 2.53
N ASP A 22 -12.54 10.49 1.73
CA ASP A 22 -13.76 9.68 1.59
C ASP A 22 -13.69 8.35 2.35
N ASP A 23 -12.50 7.94 2.81
CA ASP A 23 -12.31 6.71 3.57
C ASP A 23 -12.62 6.98 5.06
N ILE A 24 -13.50 6.17 5.64
CA ILE A 24 -13.96 6.29 7.03
C ILE A 24 -13.65 4.99 7.77
N LEU A 25 -13.12 5.11 8.99
CA LEU A 25 -12.95 4.02 9.94
C LEU A 25 -13.67 4.39 11.24
N MET A 26 -14.52 3.49 11.73
CA MET A 26 -15.28 3.68 12.96
C MET A 26 -15.13 2.43 13.84
N LEU A 27 -14.93 2.63 15.14
CA LEU A 27 -14.90 1.56 16.13
C LEU A 27 -16.03 1.76 17.13
N PHE A 28 -16.71 0.65 17.43
CA PHE A 28 -17.84 0.60 18.35
C PHE A 28 -17.57 -0.43 19.45
N HIS A 29 -18.08 -0.18 20.65
CA HIS A 29 -18.01 -1.15 21.77
C HIS A 29 -19.19 -2.12 21.78
N GLU A 30 -20.19 -1.89 20.93
CA GLU A 30 -21.36 -2.73 20.70
C GLU A 30 -21.66 -2.82 19.20
N GLU A 31 -22.53 -3.75 18.79
CA GLU A 31 -22.89 -3.91 17.38
C GLU A 31 -23.77 -2.73 16.92
N PRO A 32 -23.32 -1.90 15.97
CA PRO A 32 -24.01 -0.66 15.65
C PRO A 32 -25.18 -0.84 14.66
N GLY A 33 -25.52 -2.08 14.29
CA GLY A 33 -26.56 -2.34 13.28
C GLY A 33 -26.23 -1.76 11.90
N GLU A 34 -27.23 -1.25 11.18
CA GLU A 34 -27.10 -0.68 9.83
C GLU A 34 -26.95 0.85 9.82
N ILE A 35 -25.88 1.37 10.45
CA ILE A 35 -25.62 2.81 10.57
C ILE A 35 -25.51 3.56 9.23
N SER A 36 -25.15 2.88 8.14
CA SER A 36 -24.90 3.55 6.85
C SER A 36 -26.16 4.20 6.28
N LYS A 37 -27.35 3.73 6.67
CA LYS A 37 -28.64 4.30 6.28
C LYS A 37 -29.04 5.53 7.09
N GLU A 38 -28.51 5.65 8.31
CA GLU A 38 -28.88 6.70 9.26
C GLU A 38 -27.93 7.91 9.19
N LEU A 39 -26.76 7.72 8.59
CA LEU A 39 -25.74 8.75 8.47
C LEU A 39 -26.14 9.85 7.46
N PRO A 40 -26.20 11.13 7.88
CA PRO A 40 -26.65 12.24 7.04
C PRO A 40 -25.55 12.66 6.05
N LEU A 41 -25.51 11.99 4.90
CA LEU A 41 -24.61 12.38 3.81
C LEU A 41 -25.08 13.66 3.10
N PRO A 42 -24.16 14.53 2.66
CA PRO A 42 -24.47 15.63 1.75
C PRO A 42 -25.20 15.16 0.49
N THR A 43 -26.06 16.01 -0.07
CA THR A 43 -26.77 15.74 -1.32
C THR A 43 -25.80 15.32 -2.43
N GLY A 44 -26.12 14.23 -3.12
CA GLY A 44 -25.31 13.67 -4.21
C GLY A 44 -24.19 12.72 -3.77
N LEU A 45 -24.06 12.44 -2.46
CA LEU A 45 -23.14 11.42 -1.95
C LEU A 45 -23.90 10.19 -1.45
N GLU A 46 -23.33 9.02 -1.71
CA GLU A 46 -23.82 7.73 -1.24
C GLU A 46 -22.65 6.86 -0.77
N PHE A 47 -22.91 5.97 0.20
CA PHE A 47 -21.92 4.97 0.56
C PHE A 47 -21.89 3.86 -0.48
N HIS A 48 -20.69 3.50 -0.93
CA HIS A 48 -20.52 2.40 -1.86
C HIS A 48 -20.66 1.04 -1.14
N PRO A 49 -21.76 0.28 -1.31
CA PRO A 49 -22.06 -0.87 -0.43
C PRO A 49 -20.98 -1.95 -0.47
N VAL A 50 -20.42 -2.23 -1.65
CA VAL A 50 -19.36 -3.23 -1.85
C VAL A 50 -18.05 -2.88 -1.13
N LYS A 51 -17.82 -1.61 -0.79
CA LYS A 51 -16.60 -1.17 -0.08
C LYS A 51 -16.79 -1.11 1.44
N GLN A 52 -18.01 -1.31 1.93
CA GLN A 52 -18.28 -1.37 3.36
C GLN A 52 -17.84 -2.74 3.88
N LEU A 53 -17.12 -2.73 5.00
CA LEU A 53 -16.70 -3.94 5.69
C LEU A 53 -16.97 -3.75 7.18
N LYS A 54 -17.73 -4.67 7.77
CA LYS A 54 -17.92 -4.75 9.23
C LYS A 54 -16.97 -5.82 9.75
N LEU A 55 -16.25 -5.53 10.83
CA LEU A 55 -15.34 -6.47 11.47
C LEU A 55 -15.71 -6.60 12.94
N TYR A 56 -16.05 -7.83 13.34
CA TYR A 56 -16.36 -8.18 14.72
C TYR A 56 -15.12 -8.72 15.42
N HIS A 57 -14.75 -8.08 16.52
CA HIS A 57 -13.60 -8.44 17.34
C HIS A 57 -14.06 -8.83 18.76
N PRO A 58 -14.23 -10.12 19.06
CA PRO A 58 -14.59 -10.55 20.41
C PRO A 58 -13.40 -10.43 21.38
N GLN A 59 -13.66 -10.41 22.68
CA GLN A 59 -12.60 -10.46 23.71
C GLN A 59 -11.79 -11.77 23.65
N LYS A 60 -12.45 -12.88 23.30
CA LYS A 60 -11.84 -14.21 23.11
C LYS A 60 -12.36 -14.83 21.82
N GLY A 61 -11.50 -15.56 21.12
CA GLY A 61 -11.87 -16.27 19.90
C GLY A 61 -11.54 -15.48 18.63
N SER A 62 -12.12 -15.92 17.52
CA SER A 62 -11.73 -15.45 16.20
C SER A 62 -12.36 -14.13 15.81
N VAL A 63 -11.54 -13.26 15.24
CA VAL A 63 -12.00 -12.05 14.56
C VAL A 63 -12.57 -12.43 13.19
N LYS A 64 -13.75 -11.89 12.88
CA LYS A 64 -14.43 -12.15 11.60
C LYS A 64 -14.97 -10.85 11.03
N ALA A 65 -14.71 -10.64 9.75
CA ALA A 65 -15.32 -9.59 8.96
C ALA A 65 -16.53 -10.11 8.18
N SER A 66 -17.35 -9.20 7.66
CA SER A 66 -18.57 -9.51 6.91
C SER A 66 -18.31 -10.29 5.62
N ASP A 67 -17.08 -10.29 5.11
CA ASP A 67 -16.63 -11.11 3.97
C ASP A 67 -15.99 -12.44 4.39
N ASN A 68 -16.15 -12.84 5.65
CA ASN A 68 -15.52 -13.99 6.31
C ASN A 68 -14.00 -13.93 6.44
N SER A 69 -13.35 -12.81 6.11
CA SER A 69 -11.93 -12.62 6.37
C SER A 69 -11.66 -12.28 7.83
N SER A 70 -10.39 -12.30 8.24
CA SER A 70 -9.94 -11.81 9.57
C SER A 70 -9.11 -10.54 9.40
N LYS A 71 -9.49 -9.67 8.46
CA LYS A 71 -8.73 -8.46 8.16
C LYS A 71 -9.59 -7.28 7.73
N VAL A 72 -9.03 -6.08 7.85
CA VAL A 72 -9.57 -4.85 7.27
C VAL A 72 -8.44 -4.01 6.67
N THR A 73 -8.72 -3.22 5.65
CA THR A 73 -7.73 -2.34 5.03
C THR A 73 -8.12 -0.88 5.16
N TYR A 74 -7.17 -0.02 5.53
CA TYR A 74 -7.38 1.42 5.62
C TYR A 74 -6.08 2.16 5.24
N LEU A 75 -6.19 3.15 4.35
CA LEU A 75 -5.05 3.97 3.86
C LEU A 75 -3.86 3.17 3.31
N GLY A 76 -4.14 2.00 2.74
CA GLY A 76 -3.14 1.11 2.15
C GLY A 76 -2.40 0.21 3.16
N TYR A 77 -2.80 0.22 4.42
CA TYR A 77 -2.43 -0.77 5.42
C TYR A 77 -3.46 -1.90 5.46
N GLU A 78 -3.03 -3.08 5.89
CA GLU A 78 -3.87 -4.22 6.22
C GLU A 78 -3.71 -4.52 7.71
N PHE A 79 -4.83 -4.50 8.44
CA PHE A 79 -4.93 -4.94 9.82
C PHE A 79 -5.40 -6.38 9.79
N PHE A 80 -4.49 -7.32 10.05
CA PHE A 80 -4.76 -8.75 10.04
C PHE A 80 -4.80 -9.29 11.47
N PHE A 81 -5.84 -10.04 11.80
CA PHE A 81 -6.04 -10.61 13.12
C PHE A 81 -5.76 -12.12 13.07
N GLU A 82 -4.57 -12.50 13.54
CA GLU A 82 -4.12 -13.88 13.57
C GLU A 82 -4.77 -14.64 14.73
N ASN A 83 -5.48 -15.73 14.43
CA ASN A 83 -6.11 -16.58 15.44
C ASN A 83 -5.06 -17.46 16.13
N LYS A 84 -4.84 -17.28 17.44
CA LYS A 84 -3.86 -18.04 18.24
C LYS A 84 -4.40 -19.34 18.85
N GLY A 85 -5.56 -19.83 18.38
CA GLY A 85 -6.23 -21.04 18.89
C GLY A 85 -7.35 -20.76 19.89
N GLN A 86 -7.99 -21.83 20.37
CA GLN A 86 -9.18 -21.75 21.23
C GLN A 86 -8.89 -20.99 22.53
N GLY A 87 -9.79 -20.07 22.90
CA GLY A 87 -9.75 -19.33 24.16
C GLY A 87 -8.75 -18.17 24.23
N LYS A 88 -7.91 -17.96 23.20
CA LYS A 88 -6.97 -16.84 23.12
C LYS A 88 -7.55 -15.69 22.30
N ALA A 89 -7.14 -14.46 22.64
CA ALA A 89 -7.43 -13.29 21.82
C ALA A 89 -6.63 -13.37 20.50
N ALA A 90 -7.21 -12.89 19.41
CA ALA A 90 -6.50 -12.75 18.16
C ALA A 90 -5.37 -11.72 18.29
N GLN A 91 -4.25 -11.98 17.63
CA GLN A 91 -3.12 -11.04 17.59
C GLN A 91 -3.24 -10.15 16.37
N LEU A 92 -3.26 -8.83 16.57
CA LEU A 92 -3.18 -7.87 15.47
C LEU A 92 -1.77 -7.86 14.87
N GLN A 93 -1.69 -7.90 13.55
CA GLN A 93 -0.51 -7.60 12.76
C GLN A 93 -0.86 -6.57 11.68
N VAL A 94 -0.06 -5.53 11.55
CA VAL A 94 -0.21 -4.47 10.56
C VAL A 94 0.78 -4.69 9.42
N GLY A 95 0.26 -4.81 8.20
CA GLY A 95 1.06 -5.02 7.00
C GLY A 95 0.65 -4.13 5.84
N MET A 96 1.17 -4.44 4.66
CA MET A 96 0.81 -3.74 3.43
C MET A 96 -0.45 -4.36 2.82
N ALA A 97 -1.43 -3.53 2.46
CA ALA A 97 -2.62 -4.03 1.77
C ALA A 97 -2.26 -4.68 0.43
N GLU A 98 -2.91 -5.81 0.12
CA GLU A 98 -2.67 -6.57 -1.11
C GLU A 98 -2.83 -5.71 -2.37
N LYS A 99 -3.82 -4.81 -2.38
CA LYS A 99 -4.02 -3.84 -3.47
C LYS A 99 -2.80 -2.93 -3.68
N LYS A 100 -2.13 -2.51 -2.60
CA LYS A 100 -0.92 -1.68 -2.64
C LYS A 100 0.28 -2.50 -3.12
N ILE A 101 0.44 -3.74 -2.67
CA ILE A 101 1.45 -4.69 -3.17
C ILE A 101 1.27 -4.90 -4.69
N LYS A 102 0.06 -5.21 -5.13
CA LYS A 102 -0.28 -5.41 -6.55
C LYS A 102 0.03 -4.16 -7.37
N LYS A 103 -0.32 -2.98 -6.87
CA LYS A 103 -0.01 -1.69 -7.52
C LYS A 103 1.49 -1.51 -7.75
N ILE A 104 2.33 -1.82 -6.76
CA ILE A 104 3.79 -1.74 -6.90
C ILE A 104 4.30 -2.76 -7.93
N LYS A 105 3.83 -4.02 -7.87
CA LYS A 105 4.17 -5.06 -8.85
C LYS A 105 3.79 -4.66 -10.27
N THR A 106 2.60 -4.07 -10.46
CA THR A 106 2.17 -3.52 -11.76
C THR A 106 3.10 -2.42 -12.25
N ARG A 107 3.52 -1.49 -11.37
CA ARG A 107 4.47 -0.42 -11.71
C ARG A 107 5.84 -0.96 -12.14
N ILE A 108 6.33 -2.01 -11.49
CA ILE A 108 7.54 -2.74 -11.89
C ILE A 108 7.37 -3.28 -13.31
N MET A 109 6.27 -4.00 -13.58
CA MET A 109 6.02 -4.57 -14.89
C MET A 109 5.92 -3.52 -15.99
N LEU A 110 5.22 -2.42 -15.74
CA LEU A 110 5.11 -1.32 -16.70
C LEU A 110 6.47 -0.67 -16.98
N ALA A 111 7.32 -0.51 -15.97
CA ALA A 111 8.68 -0.01 -16.18
C ALA A 111 9.52 -0.95 -17.07
N LEU A 112 9.38 -2.27 -16.88
CA LEU A 112 10.04 -3.28 -17.72
C LEU A 112 9.48 -3.29 -19.15
N PHE A 113 8.16 -3.20 -19.31
CA PHE A 113 7.51 -3.12 -20.62
C PHE A 113 7.93 -1.88 -21.40
N ASP A 114 7.99 -0.73 -20.74
CA ASP A 114 8.48 0.50 -21.35
C ASP A 114 9.94 0.37 -21.79
N TYR A 115 10.80 -0.19 -20.94
CA TYR A 115 12.20 -0.45 -21.29
C TYR A 115 12.35 -1.36 -22.52
N CYS A 116 11.51 -2.39 -22.64
CA CYS A 116 11.50 -3.24 -23.84
C CYS A 116 11.16 -2.49 -25.13
N LYS A 117 10.57 -1.29 -25.05
CA LYS A 117 10.26 -0.45 -26.22
C LYS A 117 11.30 0.66 -26.40
N SER A 118 11.63 1.36 -25.32
CA SER A 118 12.48 2.56 -25.36
C SER A 118 13.97 2.26 -25.25
N GLN A 119 14.34 1.10 -24.70
CA GLN A 119 15.71 0.72 -24.33
C GLN A 119 16.43 1.76 -23.44
N ASN A 120 15.68 2.65 -22.79
CA ASN A 120 16.22 3.67 -21.90
C ASN A 120 16.54 3.06 -20.52
N TYR A 121 17.74 2.48 -20.39
CA TYR A 121 18.17 1.81 -19.16
C TYR A 121 18.23 2.75 -17.96
N ARG A 122 18.69 4.00 -18.18
CA ARG A 122 18.73 5.05 -17.15
C ARG A 122 17.36 5.22 -16.51
N LEU A 123 16.32 5.36 -17.34
CA LEU A 123 14.96 5.57 -16.87
C LEU A 123 14.36 4.32 -16.19
N LEU A 124 14.63 3.13 -16.71
CA LEU A 124 14.24 1.88 -16.03
C LEU A 124 14.82 1.81 -14.62
N LYS A 125 16.13 2.00 -14.49
CA LYS A 125 16.82 1.99 -13.20
C LYS A 125 16.26 3.06 -12.26
N ARG A 126 16.01 4.28 -12.75
CA ARG A 126 15.40 5.36 -11.96
C ARG A 126 14.00 5.01 -11.46
N ARG A 127 13.15 4.43 -12.30
CA ARG A 127 11.79 4.01 -11.91
C ARG A 127 11.79 2.94 -10.84
N LEU A 128 12.61 1.91 -11.00
CA LEU A 128 12.75 0.85 -9.99
C LEU A 128 13.34 1.41 -8.69
N THR A 129 14.35 2.27 -8.78
CA THR A 129 14.95 2.95 -7.61
C THR A 129 13.90 3.81 -6.88
N PHE A 130 13.06 4.54 -7.59
CA PHE A 130 11.98 5.35 -7.01
C PHE A 130 10.98 4.50 -6.22
N LEU A 131 10.58 3.34 -6.74
CA LEU A 131 9.67 2.44 -6.04
C LEU A 131 10.25 1.87 -4.75
N ALA A 132 11.58 1.71 -4.69
CA ALA A 132 12.30 1.11 -3.58
C ALA A 132 13.01 2.12 -2.67
N SER A 133 12.73 3.42 -2.79
CA SER A 133 13.38 4.44 -1.96
C SER A 133 12.40 5.43 -1.35
N ASN A 134 12.95 6.25 -0.47
CA ASN A 134 12.31 7.42 0.09
C ASN A 134 12.82 8.66 -0.65
N TYR A 135 12.03 9.72 -0.66
CA TYR A 135 12.37 10.97 -1.32
C TYR A 135 11.72 12.14 -0.62
N ASN A 136 12.38 13.29 -0.71
CA ASN A 136 11.87 14.53 -0.18
C ASN A 136 10.81 15.10 -1.15
N ILE A 137 9.62 15.41 -0.64
CA ILE A 137 8.53 16.02 -1.39
C ILE A 137 8.35 17.51 -1.13
N GLY A 138 9.16 18.10 -0.25
CA GLY A 138 9.16 19.54 -0.02
C GLY A 138 9.67 19.93 1.36
N LYS A 139 9.50 21.21 1.68
CA LYS A 139 9.73 21.73 3.02
C LYS A 139 8.39 22.18 3.58
N ASN A 140 8.06 21.68 4.76
CA ASN A 140 7.05 22.28 5.61
C ASN A 140 7.74 23.38 6.45
N PRO A 141 7.25 24.63 6.43
CA PRO A 141 7.78 25.72 7.25
C PRO A 141 7.88 25.38 8.75
N GLU A 142 6.95 24.56 9.28
CA GLU A 142 6.88 24.22 10.70
C GLU A 142 7.65 22.94 11.05
N ASN A 143 7.65 21.95 10.16
CA ASN A 143 8.12 20.58 10.45
C ASN A 143 9.35 20.13 9.63
N GLY A 144 10.01 21.05 8.91
CA GLY A 144 11.22 20.75 8.14
C GLY A 144 10.96 19.98 6.84
N LYS A 145 11.83 19.03 6.48
CA LYS A 145 11.71 18.28 5.22
C LYS A 145 10.57 17.25 5.30
N LEU A 146 9.68 17.26 4.32
CA LEU A 146 8.60 16.29 4.20
C LEU A 146 9.05 15.14 3.32
N TYR A 147 9.02 13.91 3.85
CA TYR A 147 9.42 12.72 3.11
C TYR A 147 8.23 11.85 2.72
N ALA A 148 8.37 11.19 1.58
CA ALA A 148 7.48 10.14 1.12
C ALA A 148 8.32 8.96 0.61
N GLY A 149 7.66 7.83 0.33
CA GLY A 149 8.28 6.67 -0.29
C GLY A 149 8.16 5.42 0.56
N ILE A 150 9.01 4.42 0.30
CA ILE A 150 8.76 3.06 0.76
C ILE A 150 8.67 2.94 2.29
N HIS A 151 9.53 3.62 3.05
CA HIS A 151 9.48 3.66 4.52
C HIS A 151 8.35 4.57 4.99
N TYR A 152 8.39 5.85 4.62
CA TYR A 152 7.48 6.86 5.18
C TYR A 152 6.01 6.59 4.88
N ASN A 153 5.69 5.95 3.74
CA ASN A 153 4.31 5.60 3.40
C ASN A 153 3.84 4.27 4.02
N ASN A 154 4.71 3.57 4.75
CA ASN A 154 4.46 2.25 5.32
C ASN A 154 5.08 2.07 6.71
N ALA A 155 5.37 3.15 7.43
CA ALA A 155 6.16 3.13 8.67
C ALA A 155 5.51 2.31 9.80
N LEU A 156 4.20 2.01 9.68
CA LEU A 156 3.44 1.24 10.65
C LEU A 156 3.38 -0.27 10.33
N ILE A 157 4.16 -0.76 9.36
CA ILE A 157 4.24 -2.21 9.10
C ILE A 157 5.01 -2.87 10.25
N ASP A 158 4.43 -3.91 10.83
CA ASP A 158 5.05 -4.72 11.87
C ASP A 158 6.13 -5.64 11.30
N GLU A 159 7.13 -5.96 12.11
CA GLU A 159 8.25 -6.83 11.70
C GLU A 159 7.82 -8.20 11.12
N PRO A 160 6.84 -8.93 11.70
CA PRO A 160 6.33 -10.16 11.11
C PRO A 160 5.74 -9.98 9.70
N ARG A 161 5.33 -8.75 9.34
CA ARG A 161 4.75 -8.38 8.05
C ARG A 161 5.77 -7.82 7.06
N HIS A 162 7.07 -7.77 7.40
CA HIS A 162 8.14 -7.44 6.44
C HIS A 162 8.16 -8.37 5.22
N GLY A 163 7.60 -9.59 5.34
CA GLY A 163 7.37 -10.49 4.22
C GLY A 163 6.62 -9.86 3.03
N ASP A 164 5.77 -8.86 3.28
CA ASP A 164 5.05 -8.13 2.23
C ASP A 164 6.02 -7.43 1.26
N LEU A 165 7.06 -6.79 1.79
CA LEU A 165 8.12 -6.11 1.01
C LEU A 165 9.04 -7.11 0.32
N VAL A 166 9.44 -8.16 1.04
CA VAL A 166 10.26 -9.26 0.50
C VAL A 166 9.57 -9.96 -0.67
N SER A 167 8.24 -10.05 -0.64
CA SER A 167 7.44 -10.61 -1.75
C SER A 167 7.55 -9.76 -3.03
N ILE A 168 7.73 -8.44 -2.90
CA ILE A 168 7.90 -7.54 -4.04
C ILE A 168 9.34 -7.63 -4.58
N ASP A 169 10.32 -7.73 -3.70
CA ASP A 169 11.72 -7.96 -4.10
C ASP A 169 11.88 -9.27 -4.86
N SER A 170 11.28 -10.34 -4.34
CA SER A 170 11.23 -11.65 -4.99
C SER A 170 10.55 -11.57 -6.35
N PHE A 171 9.47 -10.80 -6.47
CA PHE A 171 8.78 -10.57 -7.73
C PHE A 171 9.65 -9.80 -8.73
N LEU A 172 10.36 -8.76 -8.29
CA LEU A 172 11.29 -8.00 -9.14
C LEU A 172 12.40 -8.91 -9.67
N GLN A 173 13.04 -9.70 -8.80
CA GLN A 173 14.09 -10.63 -9.20
C GLN A 173 13.58 -11.65 -10.22
N LYS A 174 12.46 -12.32 -9.93
CA LYS A 174 11.84 -13.27 -10.88
C LYS A 174 11.54 -12.60 -12.22
N SER A 175 11.02 -11.37 -12.22
CA SER A 175 10.72 -10.62 -13.44
C SER A 175 11.98 -10.27 -14.24
N LEU A 176 13.09 -9.94 -13.56
CA LEU A 176 14.37 -9.62 -14.18
C LEU A 176 15.10 -10.83 -14.75
N PHE A 177 14.94 -12.03 -14.17
CA PHE A 177 15.68 -13.22 -14.59
C PHE A 177 14.84 -14.23 -15.38
N SER A 178 13.53 -14.05 -15.47
CA SER A 178 12.67 -14.91 -16.27
C SER A 178 13.07 -14.88 -17.75
N LYS A 179 13.18 -16.07 -18.34
CA LYS A 179 13.36 -16.29 -19.79
C LYS A 179 12.09 -16.82 -20.46
N SER A 180 11.03 -17.03 -19.69
CA SER A 180 9.75 -17.55 -20.18
C SER A 180 8.73 -16.43 -20.39
N GLY A 181 7.68 -16.72 -21.17
CA GLY A 181 6.68 -15.74 -21.58
C GLY A 181 7.21 -14.68 -22.56
N SER A 182 6.30 -13.85 -23.06
CA SER A 182 6.62 -12.81 -24.05
C SER A 182 7.59 -11.75 -23.49
N LEU A 183 7.35 -11.28 -22.27
CA LEU A 183 8.21 -10.29 -21.62
C LEU A 183 9.59 -10.86 -21.30
N GLY A 184 9.68 -12.05 -20.70
CA GLY A 184 10.96 -12.66 -20.32
C GLY A 184 11.85 -12.91 -21.54
N LYS A 185 11.29 -13.45 -22.63
CA LYS A 185 11.99 -13.60 -23.91
C LYS A 185 12.50 -12.26 -24.43
N LYS A 186 11.67 -11.22 -24.43
CA LYS A 186 12.08 -9.88 -24.91
C LYS A 186 13.15 -9.25 -24.02
N LEU A 187 12.98 -9.29 -22.70
CA LEU A 187 13.99 -8.80 -21.76
C LEU A 187 15.31 -9.57 -21.92
N SER A 188 15.27 -10.87 -22.22
CA SER A 188 16.47 -11.70 -22.43
C SER A 188 17.40 -11.15 -23.51
N THR A 189 16.84 -10.50 -24.54
CA THR A 189 17.62 -9.93 -25.66
C THR A 189 18.06 -8.49 -25.42
N VAL A 190 17.36 -7.73 -24.56
CA VAL A 190 17.63 -6.28 -24.37
C VAL A 190 18.33 -5.92 -23.05
N LEU A 191 18.37 -6.82 -22.05
CA LEU A 191 19.10 -6.60 -20.79
C LEU A 191 20.37 -7.46 -20.76
N THR A 192 21.51 -6.82 -20.55
CA THR A 192 22.78 -7.52 -20.29
C THR A 192 22.78 -8.15 -18.90
N ASN A 193 23.63 -9.16 -18.68
CA ASN A 193 23.78 -9.77 -17.36
C ASN A 193 24.29 -8.77 -16.30
N ALA A 194 25.13 -7.81 -16.68
CA ALA A 194 25.59 -6.75 -15.79
C ALA A 194 24.42 -5.85 -15.36
N GLN A 195 23.60 -5.40 -16.30
CA GLN A 195 22.40 -4.60 -16.04
C GLN A 195 21.40 -5.35 -15.14
N ARG A 196 21.19 -6.66 -15.35
CA ARG A 196 20.31 -7.47 -14.48
C ARG A 196 20.82 -7.53 -13.05
N ARG A 197 22.12 -7.83 -12.88
CA ARG A 197 22.75 -7.88 -11.54
C ARG A 197 22.67 -6.55 -10.84
N GLU A 198 22.78 -5.44 -11.58
CA GLU A 198 22.63 -4.10 -11.03
C GLU A 198 21.18 -3.83 -10.59
N LEU A 199 20.18 -4.11 -11.44
CA LEU A 199 18.77 -3.91 -11.10
C LEU A 199 18.32 -4.83 -9.95
N ALA A 200 18.87 -6.04 -9.85
CA ALA A 200 18.55 -7.00 -8.80
C ALA A 200 19.01 -6.56 -7.40
N LYS A 201 19.91 -5.55 -7.30
CA LYS A 201 20.30 -4.94 -6.02
C LYS A 201 19.26 -3.96 -5.48
N ILE A 202 18.29 -3.54 -6.31
CA ILE A 202 17.20 -2.68 -5.88
C ILE A 202 16.25 -3.52 -5.03
N SER A 203 16.08 -3.13 -3.77
CA SER A 203 15.24 -3.84 -2.81
C SER A 203 14.38 -2.85 -2.03
N LEU A 204 13.08 -3.09 -2.05
CA LEU A 204 12.08 -2.37 -1.26
C LEU A 204 12.29 -2.64 0.23
N MET A 205 12.65 -3.87 0.62
CA MET A 205 12.93 -4.19 2.01
C MET A 205 14.15 -3.44 2.55
N LEU A 206 15.24 -3.36 1.75
CA LEU A 206 16.40 -2.55 2.12
C LEU A 206 16.06 -1.06 2.16
N GLY A 207 15.31 -0.57 1.17
CA GLY A 207 14.85 0.82 1.14
C GLY A 207 13.99 1.20 2.34
N PHE A 208 13.15 0.27 2.79
CA PHE A 208 12.29 0.41 3.96
C PHE A 208 13.09 0.41 5.26
N SER A 209 13.88 -0.65 5.50
CA SER A 209 14.58 -0.85 6.78
C SER A 209 15.76 0.09 6.99
N LYS A 210 16.49 0.44 5.92
CA LYS A 210 17.62 1.38 5.99
C LYS A 210 17.21 2.83 5.70
N VAL A 211 15.91 3.08 5.52
CA VAL A 211 15.34 4.41 5.22
C VAL A 211 16.12 5.09 4.09
N ILE A 212 16.38 4.36 2.99
CA ILE A 212 17.25 4.84 1.92
C ILE A 212 16.57 6.01 1.21
N VAL A 213 17.15 7.21 1.31
CA VAL A 213 16.66 8.42 0.64
C VAL A 213 17.38 8.62 -0.69
N ARG A 214 16.62 8.95 -1.74
CA ARG A 214 17.12 9.33 -3.07
C ARG A 214 16.54 10.67 -3.47
N SER A 215 17.33 11.44 -4.21
CA SER A 215 16.89 12.72 -4.76
C SER A 215 16.27 12.51 -6.13
N PHE A 216 15.18 13.21 -6.39
CA PHE A 216 14.49 13.26 -7.68
C PHE A 216 14.12 14.72 -7.94
N THR A 217 14.53 15.27 -9.07
CA THR A 217 14.06 16.59 -9.51
C THR A 217 12.59 16.52 -9.93
N PRO A 218 11.89 17.66 -10.05
CA PRO A 218 10.53 17.67 -10.60
C PRO A 218 10.43 17.00 -11.98
N GLU A 219 11.42 17.22 -12.85
CA GLU A 219 11.49 16.62 -14.19
C GLU A 219 11.65 15.10 -14.10
N ASP A 220 12.46 14.63 -13.15
CA ASP A 220 12.63 13.20 -12.89
C ASP A 220 11.31 12.56 -12.46
N LEU A 221 10.57 13.23 -11.57
CA LEU A 221 9.28 12.72 -11.08
C LEU A 221 8.24 12.65 -12.21
N LEU A 222 8.25 13.61 -13.13
CA LEU A 222 7.40 13.59 -14.32
C LEU A 222 7.77 12.40 -15.23
N GLU A 223 9.05 12.22 -15.56
CA GLU A 223 9.52 11.12 -16.44
C GLU A 223 9.26 9.73 -15.82
N ILE A 224 9.49 9.60 -14.51
CA ILE A 224 9.29 8.37 -13.74
C ILE A 224 7.81 8.00 -13.70
N LYS A 225 6.93 8.95 -13.33
CA LYS A 225 5.51 8.70 -13.10
C LYS A 225 4.67 8.67 -14.38
N GLY A 226 5.20 9.16 -15.51
CA GLY A 226 4.46 9.28 -16.77
C GLY A 226 3.80 7.98 -17.26
N ILE A 227 4.38 6.82 -16.96
CA ILE A 227 3.82 5.52 -17.36
C ILE A 227 2.82 4.91 -16.34
N TRP A 228 2.50 5.64 -15.26
CA TRP A 228 1.65 5.15 -14.16
C TRP A 228 0.38 5.98 -13.96
N SER A 229 0.01 6.83 -14.92
CA SER A 229 -1.19 7.70 -14.86
C SER A 229 -2.49 6.93 -14.63
N HIS A 230 -2.57 5.68 -15.08
CA HIS A 230 -3.79 4.84 -15.03
C HIS A 230 -3.65 3.62 -14.08
N VAL A 231 -2.72 3.67 -13.12
CA VAL A 231 -2.36 2.55 -12.21
C VAL A 231 -2.64 2.89 -10.76
#